data_AF-A0A812IMC8-F1
#
_entry.id   AF-A0A812IMC8-F1
#
_cell.length_a   1.000
_cell.length_b   1.000
_cell.length_c   1.000
_cell.angle_alpha   90.00
_cell.angle_beta   90.00
_cell.angle_gamma   90.00
#
_symmetry.space_group_name_H-M   'P 1'
#
loop_
_entity.id
_entity.type
_entity.pdbx_description
1 polymer ?
#
loop_
_entity_poly.entity_id
_entity_poly.type
_entity_poly.pdbx_seq_one_letter_code
_entity_poly.pdbx_strand_id
1 'polypeptide(L)'
;MLDGGIRFIDFRIMYSVGPDRLVGTKDWYCLHGCESKHKAIDYLRHVRSWMDSHPKEIVVFWASRHGNEAITGTAQYPGTTPAERQAFFKQVEEVFGELLIANISLNETTVAELQTRNQRLLWFASDYAESTGSSPKALDARSLDNQLKGGGYGKKFVDFMKQGSAKLQEDRAQNKFLLVSMSGGPADTAVTDAAKLEFLPDLFGTHKKWTKECATSSSIPNMTSWCPGSLMDWALLDNYYQQRALDLIFKLGDTDAQADFPNAIYINAVDMGGLIRTGTAKINPLDEELGSTAADHATDGYAYSATLIAANIRRLCRVKQLQGCEDLGAAAAAARALHPVSLWDDAKRGRLSDWPPLDGSFREAPAEVMATLRFI
;
A
#
# COMPACT_ATOMS: atom_id res chain seq x y z
N MET A 1 5.48 -9.03 7.26
CA MET A 1 5.26 -7.62 6.84
C MET A 1 6.48 -6.76 7.09
N LEU A 2 6.88 -6.51 8.35
CA LEU A 2 8.04 -5.66 8.66
C LEU A 2 9.36 -6.25 8.11
N ASP A 3 9.56 -7.57 8.20
CA ASP A 3 10.72 -8.23 7.57
C ASP A 3 10.71 -8.16 6.03
N GLY A 4 9.55 -7.85 5.44
CA GLY A 4 9.40 -7.53 4.02
C GLY A 4 9.71 -6.06 3.70
N GLY A 5 10.34 -5.30 4.60
CA GLY A 5 10.75 -3.92 4.34
C GLY A 5 9.65 -2.87 4.43
N ILE A 6 8.40 -3.24 4.78
CA ILE A 6 7.31 -2.28 5.00
C ILE A 6 7.59 -1.48 6.27
N ARG A 7 7.50 -0.15 6.17
CA ARG A 7 7.64 0.78 7.31
C ARG A 7 6.49 1.76 7.45
N PHE A 8 5.63 1.92 6.45
CA PHE A 8 4.39 2.70 6.53
C PHE A 8 3.20 1.74 6.56
N ILE A 9 2.32 1.88 7.55
CA ILE A 9 1.15 1.02 7.76
C ILE A 9 -0.11 1.89 7.76
N ASP A 10 -0.98 1.71 6.75
CA ASP A 10 -2.37 2.17 6.82
C ASP A 10 -3.12 1.26 7.80
N PHE A 11 -3.28 1.76 9.03
CA PHE A 11 -3.78 1.00 10.17
C PHE A 11 -5.24 1.37 10.42
N ARG A 12 -6.09 0.74 9.62
CA ARG A 12 -7.53 0.94 9.69
C ARG A 12 -8.11 0.19 10.88
N ILE A 13 -8.88 0.89 11.70
CA ILE A 13 -9.47 0.35 12.93
C ILE A 13 -10.94 0.72 13.08
N MET A 14 -11.67 -0.13 13.80
CA MET A 14 -13.05 0.15 14.20
C MET A 14 -13.35 -0.39 15.59
N TYR A 15 -14.34 0.23 16.24
CA TYR A 15 -14.76 -0.13 17.59
C TYR A 15 -16.03 -0.99 17.56
N SER A 16 -15.86 -2.28 17.80
CA SER A 16 -16.90 -3.31 17.61
C SER A 16 -16.85 -4.36 18.72
N VAL A 17 -17.85 -5.25 18.75
CA VAL A 17 -17.86 -6.42 19.66
C VAL A 17 -16.92 -7.55 19.20
N GLY A 18 -16.23 -7.36 18.06
CA GLY A 18 -15.41 -8.35 17.36
C GLY A 18 -16.20 -9.18 16.33
N PRO A 19 -15.50 -9.80 15.36
CA PRO A 19 -16.14 -10.47 14.21
C PRO A 19 -16.98 -11.70 14.58
N ASP A 20 -16.67 -12.37 15.69
CA ASP A 20 -17.29 -13.65 16.07
C ASP A 20 -18.44 -13.49 17.08
N ARG A 21 -18.93 -12.26 17.32
CA ARG A 21 -19.91 -11.96 18.39
C ARG A 21 -20.97 -10.97 17.94
N LEU A 22 -22.21 -11.20 18.38
CA LEU A 22 -23.32 -10.26 18.17
C LEU A 22 -23.52 -9.32 19.36
N VAL A 23 -23.13 -9.75 20.56
CA VAL A 23 -23.25 -9.00 21.81
C VAL A 23 -21.97 -9.17 22.62
N GLY A 24 -21.56 -8.12 23.34
CA GLY A 24 -20.39 -8.16 24.19
C GLY A 24 -19.81 -6.77 24.45
N THR A 25 -18.70 -6.76 25.18
CA THR A 25 -17.88 -5.55 25.35
C THR A 25 -17.20 -5.21 24.03
N LYS A 26 -17.28 -3.94 23.62
CA LYS A 26 -16.60 -3.46 22.43
C LYS A 26 -15.11 -3.28 22.67
N ASP A 27 -14.32 -3.44 21.61
CA ASP A 27 -12.90 -3.12 21.58
C ASP A 27 -12.50 -2.68 20.15
N TRP A 28 -11.25 -2.28 19.97
CA TRP A 28 -10.71 -1.86 18.68
C TRP A 28 -10.15 -3.06 17.91
N TYR A 29 -10.61 -3.23 16.68
CA TYR A 29 -10.17 -4.26 15.74
C TYR A 29 -9.67 -3.60 14.46
N CYS A 30 -8.72 -4.23 13.78
CA CYS A 30 -8.31 -3.77 12.47
C CYS A 30 -9.44 -4.02 11.44
N LEU A 31 -9.52 -3.18 10.42
CA LEU A 31 -10.60 -3.20 9.43
C LEU A 31 -10.05 -3.06 8.00
N HIS A 32 -10.41 -3.98 7.11
CA HIS A 32 -10.31 -3.74 5.67
C HIS A 32 -11.36 -4.58 4.94
N GLY A 33 -12.57 -4.03 4.78
CA GLY A 33 -13.77 -4.78 4.37
C GLY A 33 -14.29 -5.71 5.48
N CYS A 34 -13.40 -6.47 6.12
CA CYS A 34 -13.69 -7.33 7.28
C CYS A 34 -12.86 -6.92 8.50
N GLU A 35 -13.37 -7.26 9.69
CA GLU A 35 -12.66 -7.08 10.95
C GLU A 35 -11.59 -8.15 11.15
N SER A 36 -10.47 -7.78 11.76
CA SER A 36 -9.44 -8.74 12.17
C SER A 36 -9.93 -9.65 13.31
N LYS A 37 -9.42 -10.88 13.34
CA LYS A 37 -9.71 -11.84 14.42
C LYS A 37 -9.21 -11.38 15.80
N HIS A 38 -8.06 -10.70 15.84
CA HIS A 38 -7.48 -10.19 17.08
C HIS A 38 -7.68 -8.68 17.20
N LYS A 39 -7.53 -8.16 18.42
CA LYS A 39 -7.67 -6.74 18.68
C LYS A 39 -6.52 -5.98 18.02
N ALA A 40 -6.79 -4.74 17.64
CA ALA A 40 -5.81 -3.83 17.05
C ALA A 40 -4.54 -3.73 17.91
N ILE A 41 -4.70 -3.65 19.24
CA ILE A 41 -3.58 -3.50 20.18
C ILE A 41 -2.63 -4.72 20.19
N ASP A 42 -3.11 -5.92 19.86
CA ASP A 42 -2.28 -7.13 19.84
C ASP A 42 -1.26 -7.06 18.68
N TYR A 43 -1.69 -6.56 17.52
CA TYR A 43 -0.79 -6.32 16.40
C TYR A 43 0.26 -5.25 16.71
N LEU A 44 -0.11 -4.20 17.43
CA LEU A 44 0.83 -3.15 17.86
C LEU A 44 1.90 -3.69 18.82
N ARG A 45 1.54 -4.63 19.72
CA ARG A 45 2.52 -5.32 20.58
C ARG A 45 3.51 -6.16 19.78
N HIS A 46 3.07 -6.83 18.72
CA HIS A 46 3.98 -7.56 17.82
C HIS A 46 4.95 -6.60 17.12
N VAL A 47 4.46 -5.45 16.65
CA VAL A 47 5.31 -4.41 16.04
C VAL A 47 6.31 -3.87 17.06
N ARG A 48 5.89 -3.61 18.29
CA ARG A 48 6.78 -3.19 19.39
C ARG A 48 7.91 -4.19 19.61
N SER A 49 7.56 -5.47 19.78
CA SER A 49 8.56 -6.54 19.97
C SER A 49 9.55 -6.61 18.81
N TRP A 50 9.07 -6.45 17.58
CA TRP A 50 9.93 -6.39 16.40
C TRP A 50 10.87 -5.17 16.47
N MET A 51 10.36 -3.98 16.80
CA MET A 51 11.16 -2.75 16.91
C MET A 51 12.22 -2.80 18.02
N ASP A 52 11.98 -3.55 19.09
CA ASP A 52 12.98 -3.77 20.16
C ASP A 52 14.18 -4.60 19.64
N SER A 53 13.92 -5.59 18.77
CA SER A 53 14.97 -6.36 18.08
C SER A 53 15.62 -5.63 16.89
N HIS A 54 15.03 -4.50 16.45
CA HIS A 54 15.50 -3.70 15.32
C HIS A 54 15.70 -2.23 15.69
N PRO A 55 16.74 -1.89 16.50
CA PRO A 55 16.90 -0.57 17.10
C PRO A 55 17.13 0.57 16.11
N LYS A 56 17.50 0.25 14.85
CA LYS A 56 17.71 1.23 13.78
C LYS A 56 16.47 1.47 12.93
N GLU A 57 15.39 0.74 13.14
CA GLU A 57 14.22 0.81 12.28
C GLU A 57 13.22 1.86 12.77
N ILE A 58 12.52 2.48 11.83
CA ILE A 58 11.44 3.45 12.07
C ILE A 58 10.14 2.91 11.47
N VAL A 59 9.05 3.00 12.20
CA VAL A 59 7.71 2.61 11.72
C VAL A 59 6.77 3.80 11.75
N VAL A 60 5.95 3.93 10.71
CA VAL A 60 4.92 4.94 10.55
C VAL A 60 3.57 4.26 10.53
N PHE A 61 2.68 4.68 11.43
CA PHE A 61 1.29 4.29 11.43
C PHE A 61 0.42 5.46 10.99
N TRP A 62 -0.59 5.15 10.18
CA TRP A 62 -1.74 6.03 9.99
C TRP A 62 -2.99 5.34 10.52
N ALA A 63 -3.48 5.80 11.66
CA ALA A 63 -4.68 5.28 12.29
C ALA A 63 -5.91 6.01 11.77
N SER A 64 -6.76 5.27 11.08
CA SER A 64 -8.02 5.77 10.50
C SER A 64 -9.09 4.67 10.54
N ARG A 65 -10.33 4.94 10.13
CA ARG A 65 -11.28 3.88 9.79
C ARG A 65 -11.18 3.48 8.32
N HIS A 66 -11.13 4.48 7.44
CA HIS A 66 -11.30 4.33 5.98
C HIS A 66 -10.22 5.02 5.15
N GLY A 67 -9.04 5.29 5.72
CA GLY A 67 -7.97 5.98 5.00
C GLY A 67 -8.35 7.41 4.60
N ASN A 68 -9.00 8.15 5.51
CA ASN A 68 -9.33 9.56 5.30
C ASN A 68 -8.64 10.42 6.37
N GLU A 69 -7.89 11.42 5.92
CA GLU A 69 -7.09 12.30 6.75
C GLU A 69 -7.88 13.38 7.48
N ALA A 70 -9.07 13.74 6.98
CA ALA A 70 -9.81 14.93 7.38
C ALA A 70 -11.14 14.65 8.10
N ILE A 71 -11.71 13.45 7.97
CA ILE A 71 -12.95 13.08 8.65
C ILE A 71 -12.68 12.97 10.17
N THR A 72 -13.62 13.49 10.97
CA THR A 72 -13.55 13.53 12.44
C THR A 72 -14.79 12.96 13.12
N GLY A 73 -14.73 12.79 14.44
CA GLY A 73 -15.89 12.45 15.25
C GLY A 73 -16.47 11.06 14.93
N THR A 74 -17.79 10.97 15.03
CA THR A 74 -18.55 9.75 14.71
C THR A 74 -18.61 9.47 13.21
N ALA A 75 -18.29 10.44 12.35
CA ALA A 75 -18.11 10.17 10.92
C ALA A 75 -16.83 9.34 10.68
N GLN A 76 -15.77 9.61 11.45
CA GLN A 76 -14.54 8.82 11.40
C GLN A 76 -14.72 7.48 12.11
N TYR A 77 -15.25 7.49 13.32
CA TYR A 77 -15.41 6.29 14.15
C TYR A 77 -16.85 6.18 14.69
N PRO A 78 -17.78 5.58 13.93
CA PRO A 78 -19.19 5.51 14.31
C PRO A 78 -19.42 4.81 15.64
N GLY A 79 -20.33 5.36 16.45
CA GLY A 79 -20.73 4.75 17.72
C GLY A 79 -19.65 4.74 18.80
N THR A 80 -18.68 5.67 18.72
CA THR A 80 -17.64 5.90 19.73
C THR A 80 -17.77 7.27 20.38
N THR A 81 -17.23 7.41 21.58
CA THR A 81 -17.02 8.68 22.29
C THR A 81 -15.55 9.13 22.19
N PRO A 82 -15.22 10.41 22.44
CA PRO A 82 -13.82 10.84 22.56
C PRO A 82 -13.06 10.05 23.63
N ALA A 83 -13.70 9.74 24.77
CA ALA A 83 -13.06 9.00 25.86
C ALA A 83 -12.62 7.59 25.45
N GLU A 84 -13.44 6.88 24.66
CA GLU A 84 -13.09 5.54 24.15
C GLU A 84 -11.94 5.57 23.14
N ARG A 85 -11.88 6.59 22.29
CA ARG A 85 -10.79 6.79 21.32
C ARG A 85 -9.48 7.14 22.03
N GLN A 86 -9.54 8.06 23.00
CA GLN A 86 -8.39 8.43 23.83
C GLN A 86 -7.91 7.26 24.70
N ALA A 87 -8.82 6.42 25.20
CA ALA A 87 -8.46 5.21 25.93
C ALA A 87 -7.68 4.22 25.04
N PHE A 88 -8.00 4.11 23.75
CA PHE A 88 -7.19 3.33 22.81
C PHE A 88 -5.83 3.97 22.57
N PHE A 89 -5.77 5.28 22.31
CA PHE A 89 -4.49 5.95 22.11
C PHE A 89 -3.58 5.86 23.36
N LYS A 90 -4.14 5.89 24.57
CA LYS A 90 -3.39 5.63 25.80
C LYS A 90 -2.75 4.23 25.80
N GLN A 91 -3.43 3.20 25.30
CA GLN A 91 -2.83 1.87 25.14
C GLN A 91 -1.67 1.89 24.12
N VAL A 92 -1.77 2.70 23.06
CA VAL A 92 -0.67 2.92 22.11
C VAL A 92 0.53 3.56 22.83
N GLU A 93 0.29 4.57 23.67
CA GLU A 93 1.33 5.19 24.50
C GLU A 93 1.97 4.20 25.48
N GLU A 94 1.19 3.29 26.07
CA GLU A 94 1.68 2.24 26.96
C GLU A 94 2.55 1.20 26.21
N VAL A 95 2.17 0.82 24.99
CA VAL A 95 2.92 -0.14 24.16
C VAL A 95 4.25 0.44 23.67
N PHE A 96 4.22 1.67 23.16
CA PHE A 96 5.39 2.25 22.49
C PHE A 96 6.22 3.18 23.37
N GLY A 97 5.64 3.79 24.40
CA GLY A 97 6.35 4.60 25.38
C GLY A 97 7.19 5.70 24.73
N GLU A 98 8.51 5.63 24.94
CA GLU A 98 9.49 6.58 24.40
C GLU A 98 9.76 6.42 22.90
N LEU A 99 9.34 5.29 22.28
CA LEU A 99 9.45 5.11 20.83
C LEU A 99 8.56 6.08 20.07
N LEU A 100 7.47 6.55 20.67
CA LEU A 100 6.60 7.53 20.05
C LEU A 100 7.32 8.85 19.86
N ILE A 101 7.27 9.33 18.64
CA ILE A 101 7.81 10.61 18.25
C ILE A 101 7.03 11.75 18.89
N ALA A 102 7.75 12.69 19.47
CA ALA A 102 7.19 13.90 20.05
C ALA A 102 8.06 15.11 19.73
N ASN A 103 7.42 16.25 19.51
CA ASN A 103 8.08 17.55 19.29
C ASN A 103 9.06 17.55 18.10
N ILE A 104 8.63 17.05 16.95
CA ILE A 104 9.41 17.05 15.71
C ILE A 104 8.80 17.97 14.66
N SER A 105 9.59 18.29 13.64
CA SER A 105 9.08 18.79 12.38
C SER A 105 9.30 17.73 11.29
N LEU A 106 8.23 17.29 10.62
CA LEU A 106 8.29 16.21 9.62
C LEU A 106 9.27 16.53 8.48
N ASN A 107 9.42 17.82 8.16
CA ASN A 107 10.24 18.29 7.05
C ASN A 107 11.72 18.59 7.40
N GLU A 108 12.07 18.62 8.69
CA GLU A 108 13.41 19.00 9.18
C GLU A 108 14.10 17.90 9.96
N THR A 109 13.36 17.17 10.81
CA THR A 109 13.94 16.14 11.67
C THR A 109 14.37 14.93 10.84
N THR A 110 15.65 14.59 10.91
CA THR A 110 16.20 13.48 10.13
C THR A 110 15.92 12.13 10.78
N VAL A 111 15.88 11.05 9.98
CA VAL A 111 15.81 9.66 10.48
C VAL A 111 16.93 9.34 11.47
N ALA A 112 18.15 9.85 11.24
CA ALA A 112 19.28 9.63 12.14
C ALA A 112 19.09 10.31 13.51
N GLU A 113 18.51 11.51 13.51
CA GLU A 113 18.17 12.23 14.75
C GLU A 113 17.07 11.50 15.53
N LEU A 114 16.04 11.02 14.83
CA LEU A 114 14.98 10.18 15.39
C LEU A 114 15.53 8.90 16.06
N GLN A 115 16.43 8.19 15.36
CA GLN A 115 17.13 7.02 15.91
C GLN A 115 17.95 7.38 17.15
N THR A 116 18.69 8.49 17.12
CA THR A 116 19.51 8.96 18.25
C THR A 116 18.67 9.28 19.48
N ARG A 117 17.47 9.83 19.29
CA ARG A 117 16.50 10.12 20.35
C ARG A 117 15.70 8.90 20.81
N ASN A 118 15.91 7.72 20.20
CA ASN A 118 15.07 6.54 20.35
C ASN A 118 13.57 6.81 20.05
N GLN A 119 13.27 7.84 19.26
CA GLN A 119 11.93 8.18 18.82
C GLN A 119 11.71 7.58 17.43
N ARG A 120 11.21 6.35 17.38
CA ARG A 120 11.24 5.49 16.19
C ARG A 120 9.86 5.13 15.64
N LEU A 121 8.79 5.65 16.23
CA LEU A 121 7.42 5.42 15.78
C LEU A 121 6.69 6.74 15.54
N LEU A 122 6.27 6.96 14.29
CA LEU A 122 5.37 8.05 13.91
C LEU A 122 3.93 7.52 13.97
N TRP A 123 3.04 8.27 14.63
CA TRP A 123 1.61 7.93 14.69
C TRP A 123 0.78 9.08 14.12
N PHE A 124 0.34 8.96 12.88
CA PHE A 124 -0.66 9.84 12.30
C PHE A 124 -2.05 9.38 12.75
N ALA A 125 -2.80 10.27 13.40
CA ALA A 125 -4.18 10.00 13.82
C ALA A 125 -5.14 10.80 12.95
N SER A 126 -6.01 10.11 12.21
CA SER A 126 -7.24 10.73 11.74
C SER A 126 -8.08 11.09 12.95
N ASP A 127 -8.70 12.27 12.92
CA ASP A 127 -9.37 12.84 14.08
C ASP A 127 -8.46 13.02 15.30
N TYR A 128 -7.28 13.59 15.06
CA TYR A 128 -6.22 13.78 16.06
C TYR A 128 -6.72 14.36 17.38
N ALA A 129 -7.45 15.48 17.34
CA ALA A 129 -7.86 16.16 18.56
C ALA A 129 -8.74 15.28 19.47
N GLU A 130 -9.77 14.64 18.92
CA GLU A 130 -10.67 13.80 19.72
C GLU A 130 -10.06 12.43 20.02
N SER A 131 -9.24 11.87 19.11
CA SER A 131 -8.70 10.52 19.25
C SER A 131 -7.48 10.42 20.15
N THR A 132 -6.67 11.47 20.23
CA THR A 132 -5.42 11.48 21.01
C THR A 132 -5.47 12.46 22.18
N GLY A 133 -6.53 13.27 22.31
CA GLY A 133 -6.56 14.37 23.25
C GLY A 133 -5.55 15.47 22.88
N SER A 134 -5.21 15.58 21.61
CA SER A 134 -4.11 16.42 21.11
C SER A 134 -2.74 16.09 21.72
N SER A 135 -2.48 14.80 22.01
CA SER A 135 -1.19 14.37 22.57
C SER A 135 -0.04 14.71 21.61
N PRO A 136 1.06 15.33 22.09
CA PRO A 136 2.23 15.66 21.26
C PRO A 136 2.99 14.43 20.75
N LYS A 137 2.60 13.22 21.20
CA LYS A 137 3.13 11.92 20.75
C LYS A 137 2.46 11.39 19.49
N ALA A 138 1.51 12.14 18.93
CA ALA A 138 0.86 11.84 17.67
C ALA A 138 0.91 13.05 16.74
N LEU A 139 0.71 12.79 15.46
CA LEU A 139 0.62 13.77 14.40
C LEU A 139 -0.79 13.79 13.85
N ASP A 140 -1.21 14.97 13.40
CA ASP A 140 -2.48 15.12 12.70
C ASP A 140 -2.39 14.45 11.33
N ALA A 141 -3.31 13.54 11.01
CA ALA A 141 -3.34 12.90 9.70
C ALA A 141 -3.53 13.90 8.55
N ARG A 142 -4.03 15.13 8.80
CA ARG A 142 -4.09 16.20 7.79
C ARG A 142 -2.71 16.64 7.27
N SER A 143 -1.63 16.23 7.95
CA SER A 143 -0.26 16.36 7.46
C SER A 143 0.13 15.25 6.47
N LEU A 144 -0.74 14.30 6.18
CA LEU A 144 -0.57 13.37 5.05
C LEU A 144 -1.17 14.02 3.80
N ASP A 145 -0.40 14.07 2.71
CA ASP A 145 -0.95 14.32 1.39
C ASP A 145 -1.23 12.99 0.69
N ASN A 146 -2.42 12.45 0.91
CA ASN A 146 -2.83 11.15 0.39
C ASN A 146 -3.40 11.26 -1.04
N GLN A 147 -2.60 10.84 -2.02
CA GLN A 147 -2.92 10.89 -3.44
C GLN A 147 -3.36 9.52 -3.95
N LEU A 148 -4.64 9.38 -4.27
CA LEU A 148 -5.21 8.18 -4.93
C LEU A 148 -4.93 8.12 -6.44
N LYS A 149 -3.85 8.77 -6.88
CA LYS A 149 -3.49 8.95 -8.29
C LYS A 149 -2.63 7.82 -8.85
N GLY A 150 -2.22 6.84 -8.06
CA GLY A 150 -1.40 5.72 -8.56
C GLY A 150 -2.16 4.42 -8.81
N GLY A 151 -3.42 4.32 -8.39
CA GLY A 151 -4.22 3.10 -8.56
C GLY A 151 -4.41 2.68 -10.02
N GLY A 152 -4.59 1.38 -10.24
CA GLY A 152 -4.72 0.75 -11.54
C GLY A 152 -3.38 0.31 -12.14
N TYR A 153 -3.31 0.25 -13.47
CA TYR A 153 -2.18 -0.33 -14.22
C TYR A 153 -0.97 0.61 -14.36
N GLY A 154 -0.80 1.57 -13.45
CA GLY A 154 0.43 2.35 -13.29
C GLY A 154 0.57 3.63 -14.14
N LYS A 155 -0.24 3.87 -15.17
CA LYS A 155 -0.12 5.09 -16.00
C LYS A 155 -0.28 6.39 -15.21
N LYS A 156 -1.35 6.50 -14.41
CA LYS A 156 -1.60 7.71 -13.60
C LYS A 156 -0.50 7.94 -12.56
N PHE A 157 0.06 6.87 -12.02
CA PHE A 157 1.25 6.92 -11.16
C PHE A 157 2.42 7.53 -11.92
N VAL A 158 2.74 7.03 -13.12
CA VAL A 158 3.85 7.55 -13.94
C VAL A 158 3.66 9.04 -14.24
N ASP A 159 2.47 9.44 -14.69
CA ASP A 159 2.19 10.83 -15.06
C ASP A 159 2.34 11.77 -13.85
N PHE A 160 1.90 11.33 -12.67
CA PHE A 160 2.06 12.09 -11.43
C PHE A 160 3.52 12.14 -10.97
N MET A 161 4.23 11.02 -10.99
CA MET A 161 5.58 10.92 -10.43
C MET A 161 6.66 11.49 -11.35
N LYS A 162 6.37 11.79 -12.64
CA LYS A 162 7.23 12.64 -13.48
C LYS A 162 7.49 14.03 -12.86
N GLN A 163 6.60 14.50 -11.99
CA GLN A 163 6.75 15.75 -11.23
C GLN A 163 6.92 15.49 -9.72
N GLY A 164 7.33 14.27 -9.35
CA GLY A 164 7.42 13.83 -7.95
C GLY A 164 8.30 14.71 -7.09
N SER A 165 9.44 15.16 -7.61
CA SER A 165 10.37 16.04 -6.88
C SER A 165 9.75 17.40 -6.56
N ALA A 166 9.08 18.03 -7.53
CA ALA A 166 8.37 19.28 -7.31
C ALA A 166 7.27 19.13 -6.26
N LYS A 167 6.51 18.03 -6.34
CA LYS A 167 5.45 17.75 -5.37
C LYS A 167 6.00 17.52 -3.95
N LEU A 168 7.08 16.75 -3.82
CA LEU A 168 7.76 16.59 -2.54
C LEU A 168 8.24 17.92 -1.95
N GLN A 169 8.75 18.84 -2.77
CA GLN A 169 9.17 20.16 -2.32
C GLN A 169 7.98 21.00 -1.84
N GLU A 170 6.87 20.96 -2.59
CA GLU A 170 5.62 21.62 -2.22
C GLU A 170 5.09 21.11 -0.87
N ASP A 171 5.04 19.79 -0.68
CA ASP A 171 4.57 19.18 0.56
C ASP A 171 5.53 19.44 1.71
N ARG A 172 6.84 19.38 1.46
CA ARG A 172 7.85 19.70 2.47
C ARG A 172 7.68 21.14 2.98
N ALA A 173 7.38 22.10 2.11
CA ALA A 173 7.13 23.49 2.49
C ALA A 173 5.86 23.65 3.34
N GLN A 174 4.90 22.73 3.21
CA GLN A 174 3.67 22.68 4.01
C GLN A 174 3.77 21.74 5.22
N ASN A 175 4.95 21.18 5.51
CA ASN A 175 5.16 20.16 6.54
C ASN A 175 4.23 18.93 6.35
N LYS A 176 4.05 18.52 5.10
CA LYS A 176 3.26 17.36 4.69
C LYS A 176 4.14 16.19 4.28
N PHE A 177 3.58 14.99 4.44
CA PHE A 177 4.15 13.71 4.05
C PHE A 177 3.39 13.19 2.83
N LEU A 178 4.07 13.14 1.67
CA LEU A 178 3.48 12.71 0.41
C LEU A 178 3.31 11.21 0.37
N LEU A 179 2.10 10.79 0.06
CA LEU A 179 1.68 9.41 0.11
C LEU A 179 0.87 9.09 -1.12
N VAL A 180 1.29 8.09 -1.90
CA VAL A 180 0.63 7.78 -3.17
C VAL A 180 0.11 6.35 -3.15
N SER A 181 -1.19 6.17 -3.35
CA SER A 181 -1.76 4.84 -3.50
C SER A 181 -1.46 4.30 -4.89
N MET A 182 -0.74 3.18 -4.97
CA MET A 182 -0.71 2.31 -6.14
C MET A 182 -1.63 1.10 -5.97
N SER A 183 -2.17 0.84 -4.78
CA SER A 183 -3.16 -0.23 -4.58
C SER A 183 -4.37 -0.01 -5.48
N GLY A 184 -4.56 -0.91 -6.44
CA GLY A 184 -5.80 -1.03 -7.19
C GLY A 184 -6.75 -1.99 -6.49
N GLY A 185 -7.98 -2.03 -6.99
CA GLY A 185 -8.99 -3.00 -6.59
C GLY A 185 -9.94 -3.28 -7.75
N PRO A 186 -10.65 -4.41 -7.69
CA PRO A 186 -11.71 -4.70 -8.66
C PRO A 186 -12.76 -3.59 -8.69
N ALA A 187 -13.37 -3.37 -9.85
CA ALA A 187 -14.60 -2.60 -9.93
C ALA A 187 -15.73 -3.31 -9.16
N ASP A 188 -16.73 -2.58 -8.66
CA ASP A 188 -17.87 -3.16 -7.94
C ASP A 188 -18.58 -4.27 -8.73
N THR A 189 -18.63 -4.14 -10.06
CA THR A 189 -19.18 -5.17 -10.96
C THR A 189 -18.33 -6.44 -10.94
N ALA A 190 -17.01 -6.33 -10.95
CA ALA A 190 -16.11 -7.48 -10.83
C ALA A 190 -16.29 -8.20 -9.49
N VAL A 191 -16.39 -7.44 -8.39
CA VAL A 191 -16.65 -8.02 -7.05
C VAL A 191 -17.98 -8.76 -7.04
N THR A 192 -19.02 -8.13 -7.59
CA THR A 192 -20.37 -8.69 -7.66
C THR A 192 -20.39 -9.98 -8.50
N ASP A 193 -19.75 -9.97 -9.66
CA ASP A 193 -19.73 -11.12 -10.56
C ASP A 193 -18.85 -12.26 -10.04
N ALA A 194 -17.73 -11.95 -9.38
CA ALA A 194 -16.92 -12.94 -8.66
C ALA A 194 -17.74 -13.60 -7.54
N ALA A 195 -18.50 -12.82 -6.77
CA ALA A 195 -19.40 -13.37 -5.73
C ALA A 195 -20.51 -14.26 -6.32
N LYS A 196 -21.09 -13.88 -7.48
CA LYS A 196 -22.07 -14.75 -8.17
C LYS A 196 -21.44 -16.05 -8.63
N LEU A 197 -20.23 -16.01 -9.18
CA LEU A 197 -19.50 -17.19 -9.63
C LEU A 197 -19.20 -18.16 -8.48
N GLU A 198 -18.84 -17.63 -7.31
CA GLU A 198 -18.52 -18.41 -6.11
C GLU A 198 -19.78 -19.02 -5.46
N PHE A 199 -20.82 -18.22 -5.27
CA PHE A 199 -21.94 -18.60 -4.39
C PHE A 199 -23.22 -19.03 -5.12
N LEU A 200 -23.37 -18.78 -6.42
CA LEU A 200 -24.57 -19.16 -7.17
C LEU A 200 -24.30 -20.35 -8.10
N PRO A 201 -25.22 -21.33 -8.18
CA PRO A 201 -25.07 -22.46 -9.10
C PRO A 201 -25.10 -22.00 -10.56
N ASP A 202 -24.40 -22.73 -11.44
CA ASP A 202 -24.41 -22.49 -12.89
C ASP A 202 -25.70 -23.00 -13.53
N LEU A 203 -26.78 -22.23 -13.39
CA LEU A 203 -28.06 -22.53 -14.01
C LEU A 203 -28.07 -21.99 -15.43
N PHE A 204 -28.24 -22.87 -16.43
CA PHE A 204 -28.32 -22.50 -17.85
C PHE A 204 -27.05 -21.81 -18.42
N GLY A 205 -25.87 -22.05 -17.84
CA GLY A 205 -24.61 -21.50 -18.31
C GLY A 205 -24.41 -20.01 -17.99
N THR A 206 -25.05 -19.50 -16.93
CA THR A 206 -24.91 -18.11 -16.47
C THR A 206 -23.50 -17.79 -16.01
N HIS A 207 -22.71 -18.76 -15.58
CA HIS A 207 -21.31 -18.55 -15.19
C HIS A 207 -20.50 -17.95 -16.33
N LYS A 208 -20.69 -18.44 -17.57
CA LYS A 208 -19.99 -17.90 -18.76
C LYS A 208 -20.28 -16.42 -18.97
N LYS A 209 -21.52 -15.97 -18.68
CA LYS A 209 -21.90 -14.57 -18.76
C LYS A 209 -21.18 -13.75 -17.68
N TRP A 210 -21.24 -14.16 -16.43
CA TRP A 210 -20.62 -13.44 -15.31
C TRP A 210 -19.10 -13.39 -15.42
N THR A 211 -18.46 -14.49 -15.87
CA THR A 211 -17.02 -14.49 -16.17
C THR A 211 -16.67 -13.43 -17.21
N LYS A 212 -17.46 -13.33 -18.29
CA LYS A 212 -17.23 -12.32 -19.34
C LYS A 212 -17.46 -10.90 -18.85
N GLU A 213 -18.51 -10.66 -18.06
CA GLU A 213 -18.83 -9.35 -17.48
C GLU A 213 -17.71 -8.89 -16.54
N CYS A 214 -17.29 -9.77 -15.63
CA CYS A 214 -16.13 -9.55 -14.76
C CYS A 214 -14.84 -9.27 -15.55
N ALA A 215 -14.51 -10.12 -16.54
CA ALA A 215 -13.31 -9.95 -17.36
C ALA A 215 -13.31 -8.60 -18.10
N THR A 216 -14.45 -8.20 -18.66
CA THR A 216 -14.62 -6.92 -19.37
C THR A 216 -14.42 -5.73 -18.45
N SER A 217 -14.87 -5.81 -17.19
CA SER A 217 -14.75 -4.71 -16.22
C SER A 217 -13.30 -4.39 -15.84
N SER A 218 -12.36 -5.33 -16.00
CA SER A 218 -10.93 -5.08 -15.81
C SER A 218 -10.36 -4.06 -16.80
N SER A 219 -11.02 -3.87 -17.95
CA SER A 219 -10.51 -3.09 -19.08
C SER A 219 -9.15 -3.54 -19.63
N ILE A 220 -8.74 -4.79 -19.36
CA ILE A 220 -7.53 -5.40 -19.92
C ILE A 220 -7.85 -5.99 -21.31
N PRO A 221 -7.09 -5.63 -22.36
CA PRO A 221 -7.31 -6.20 -23.68
C PRO A 221 -7.26 -7.73 -23.66
N ASN A 222 -8.13 -8.37 -24.44
CA ASN A 222 -8.19 -9.83 -24.63
C ASN A 222 -8.51 -10.68 -23.39
N MET A 223 -8.60 -10.09 -22.20
CA MET A 223 -9.12 -10.75 -21.00
C MET A 223 -10.64 -10.92 -21.12
N THR A 224 -11.07 -12.09 -21.58
CA THR A 224 -12.49 -12.35 -21.93
C THR A 224 -13.08 -13.56 -21.22
N SER A 225 -12.25 -14.38 -20.57
CA SER A 225 -12.64 -15.69 -20.04
C SER A 225 -12.09 -15.99 -18.64
N TRP A 226 -11.55 -14.98 -17.97
CA TRP A 226 -11.07 -15.11 -16.59
C TRP A 226 -11.65 -13.99 -15.74
N CYS A 227 -12.20 -14.37 -14.59
CA CYS A 227 -12.57 -13.46 -13.51
C CYS A 227 -11.66 -13.77 -12.32
N PRO A 228 -10.82 -12.83 -11.86
CA PRO A 228 -10.01 -13.05 -10.68
C PRO A 228 -10.93 -13.24 -9.46
N GLY A 229 -10.83 -14.39 -8.81
CA GLY A 229 -11.80 -14.84 -7.80
C GLY A 229 -11.56 -14.25 -6.42
N SER A 230 -10.36 -13.73 -6.15
CA SER A 230 -9.99 -13.13 -4.86
C SER A 230 -9.31 -11.77 -5.02
N LEU A 231 -9.29 -10.99 -3.93
CA LEU A 231 -8.52 -9.74 -3.87
C LEU A 231 -7.01 -9.97 -4.09
N MET A 232 -6.49 -11.15 -3.71
CA MET A 232 -5.10 -11.50 -3.98
C MET A 232 -4.87 -11.63 -5.50
N ASP A 233 -5.77 -12.30 -6.23
CA ASP A 233 -5.63 -12.44 -7.70
C ASP A 233 -5.59 -11.08 -8.40
N TRP A 234 -6.45 -10.14 -7.95
CA TRP A 234 -6.42 -8.75 -8.41
C TRP A 234 -5.12 -8.04 -8.06
N ALA A 235 -4.64 -8.17 -6.82
CA ALA A 235 -3.38 -7.57 -6.39
C ALA A 235 -2.18 -8.07 -7.22
N LEU A 236 -2.12 -9.36 -7.52
CA LEU A 236 -1.04 -9.94 -8.32
C LEU A 236 -1.08 -9.44 -9.77
N LEU A 237 -2.28 -9.35 -10.35
CA LEU A 237 -2.51 -8.79 -11.67
C LEU A 237 -2.15 -7.30 -11.75
N ASP A 238 -2.54 -6.52 -10.75
CA ASP A 238 -2.16 -5.10 -10.65
C ASP A 238 -0.64 -4.95 -10.53
N ASN A 239 0.00 -5.72 -9.65
CA ASN A 239 1.45 -5.70 -9.46
C ASN A 239 2.23 -6.08 -10.74
N TYR A 240 1.71 -7.03 -11.52
CA TYR A 240 2.27 -7.40 -12.84
C TYR A 240 2.43 -6.18 -13.75
N TYR A 241 1.51 -5.22 -13.69
CA TYR A 241 1.60 -3.97 -14.44
C TYR A 241 2.36 -2.86 -13.71
N GLN A 242 2.20 -2.76 -12.39
CA GLN A 242 2.83 -1.71 -11.59
C GLN A 242 4.35 -1.80 -11.53
N GLN A 243 4.95 -2.98 -11.64
CA GLN A 243 6.41 -3.13 -11.76
C GLN A 243 6.98 -2.29 -12.92
N ARG A 244 6.25 -2.16 -14.04
CA ARG A 244 6.67 -1.36 -15.20
C ARG A 244 6.67 0.13 -14.86
N ALA A 245 5.64 0.60 -14.17
CA ALA A 245 5.52 2.00 -13.73
C ALA A 245 6.62 2.38 -12.73
N LEU A 246 6.89 1.49 -11.75
CA LEU A 246 7.97 1.66 -10.78
C LEU A 246 9.34 1.69 -11.46
N ASP A 247 9.64 0.73 -12.33
CA ASP A 247 10.92 0.67 -13.04
C ASP A 247 11.10 1.86 -14.01
N LEU A 248 10.03 2.32 -14.65
CA LEU A 248 10.08 3.50 -15.50
C LEU A 248 10.41 4.77 -14.71
N ILE A 249 9.74 5.04 -13.59
CA ILE A 249 10.05 6.22 -12.75
C ILE A 249 11.47 6.14 -12.23
N PHE A 250 11.92 4.96 -11.80
CA PHE A 250 13.30 4.74 -11.38
C PHE A 250 14.31 5.09 -12.47
N LYS A 251 14.09 4.62 -13.71
CA LYS A 251 14.95 4.91 -14.87
C LYS A 251 14.90 6.38 -15.28
N LEU A 252 13.71 6.99 -15.29
CA LEU A 252 13.55 8.41 -15.61
C LEU A 252 14.31 9.30 -14.62
N GLY A 253 14.35 8.92 -13.34
CA GLY A 253 15.11 9.65 -12.31
C GLY A 253 16.61 9.78 -12.57
N ASP A 254 17.18 8.96 -13.48
CA ASP A 254 18.58 9.09 -13.94
C ASP A 254 18.79 10.28 -14.88
N THR A 255 17.78 10.57 -15.72
CA THR A 255 17.87 11.60 -16.76
C THR A 255 17.05 12.85 -16.46
N ASP A 256 16.04 12.73 -15.59
CA ASP A 256 15.12 13.80 -15.21
C ASP A 256 15.04 13.89 -13.69
N ALA A 257 15.57 14.97 -13.12
CA ALA A 257 15.57 15.21 -11.69
C ALA A 257 14.17 15.53 -11.11
N GLN A 258 13.16 15.76 -11.96
CA GLN A 258 11.77 15.93 -11.53
C GLN A 258 11.07 14.60 -11.27
N ALA A 259 11.48 13.53 -11.95
CA ALA A 259 10.98 12.18 -11.72
C ALA A 259 11.55 11.61 -10.43
N ASP A 260 10.70 11.45 -9.41
CA ASP A 260 11.10 10.91 -8.10
C ASP A 260 9.94 10.14 -7.46
N PHE A 261 10.21 9.35 -6.43
CA PHE A 261 9.20 8.62 -5.67
C PHE A 261 8.64 9.46 -4.51
N PRO A 262 7.40 9.20 -4.04
CA PRO A 262 6.84 9.88 -2.87
C PRO A 262 7.49 9.41 -1.56
N ASN A 263 7.09 9.96 -0.41
CA ASN A 263 7.60 9.49 0.89
C ASN A 263 7.16 8.05 1.20
N ALA A 264 5.94 7.67 0.81
CA ALA A 264 5.46 6.29 0.88
C ALA A 264 4.49 5.97 -0.27
N ILE A 265 4.39 4.68 -0.58
CA ILE A 265 3.45 4.14 -1.57
C ILE A 265 2.61 3.05 -0.90
N TYR A 266 1.29 3.08 -1.09
CA TYR A 266 0.44 1.92 -0.77
C TYR A 266 0.44 0.94 -1.93
N ILE A 267 0.76 -0.31 -1.66
CA ILE A 267 0.78 -1.35 -2.68
C ILE A 267 0.35 -2.67 -2.05
N ASN A 268 -0.31 -3.49 -2.85
CA ASN A 268 -0.83 -4.78 -2.41
C ASN A 268 0.24 -5.88 -2.55
N ALA A 269 0.05 -6.99 -1.82
CA ALA A 269 0.83 -8.23 -2.00
C ALA A 269 2.36 -8.04 -1.97
N VAL A 270 2.86 -7.31 -0.96
CA VAL A 270 4.30 -7.27 -0.64
C VAL A 270 4.68 -8.54 0.11
N ASP A 271 5.65 -9.26 -0.43
CA ASP A 271 6.19 -10.51 0.09
C ASP A 271 7.53 -10.29 0.82
N MET A 272 8.11 -11.37 1.33
CA MET A 272 9.42 -11.43 1.98
C MET A 272 10.49 -10.76 1.12
N GLY A 273 11.41 -10.04 1.77
CA GLY A 273 12.48 -9.30 1.09
C GLY A 273 12.04 -8.01 0.39
N GLY A 274 10.77 -7.60 0.52
CA GLY A 274 10.27 -6.36 -0.09
C GLY A 274 9.99 -6.50 -1.58
N LEU A 275 9.58 -7.70 -1.99
CA LEU A 275 9.12 -7.99 -3.34
C LEU A 275 7.64 -7.67 -3.44
N ILE A 276 7.19 -7.12 -4.56
CA ILE A 276 5.77 -7.22 -4.91
C ILE A 276 5.60 -8.49 -5.76
N ARG A 277 4.63 -9.34 -5.38
CA ARG A 277 4.34 -10.57 -6.12
C ARG A 277 3.67 -10.20 -7.45
N THR A 278 4.28 -10.59 -8.56
CA THR A 278 3.77 -10.35 -9.93
C THR A 278 3.30 -11.64 -10.59
N GLY A 279 3.82 -12.77 -10.10
CA GLY A 279 3.46 -14.12 -10.49
C GLY A 279 2.00 -14.50 -10.24
N THR A 280 1.70 -15.78 -10.45
CA THR A 280 0.32 -16.31 -10.33
C THR A 280 0.05 -16.99 -9.00
N ALA A 281 1.08 -17.35 -8.22
CA ALA A 281 0.90 -17.97 -6.92
C ALA A 281 0.55 -16.93 -5.85
N LYS A 282 -0.51 -17.21 -5.09
CA LYS A 282 -0.98 -16.39 -3.97
C LYS A 282 0.02 -16.41 -2.81
N ILE A 283 0.13 -15.29 -2.10
CA ILE A 283 0.92 -15.20 -0.87
C ILE A 283 0.10 -15.80 0.28
N ASN A 284 0.66 -16.78 1.00
CA ASN A 284 0.03 -17.43 2.16
C ASN A 284 -1.42 -17.90 1.86
N PRO A 285 -1.61 -18.84 0.90
CA PRO A 285 -2.95 -19.33 0.57
C PRO A 285 -3.61 -19.94 1.82
N LEU A 286 -4.89 -19.65 2.02
CA LEU A 286 -5.65 -20.12 3.19
C LEU A 286 -5.96 -21.62 3.12
N ASP A 287 -6.13 -22.14 1.91
CA ASP A 287 -6.25 -23.56 1.65
C ASP A 287 -4.90 -24.09 1.13
N GLU A 288 -4.62 -25.37 1.38
CA GLU A 288 -3.68 -26.11 0.54
C GLU A 288 -4.27 -26.15 -0.88
N GLU A 289 -4.10 -25.06 -1.65
CA GLU A 289 -4.47 -25.03 -3.05
C GLU A 289 -3.68 -26.17 -3.72
N LEU A 290 -4.40 -27.28 -3.93
CA LEU A 290 -3.89 -28.51 -4.53
C LEU A 290 -3.35 -28.18 -5.91
N GLY A 291 -2.04 -28.00 -5.98
CA GLY A 291 -1.26 -28.11 -7.19
C GLY A 291 -1.59 -27.09 -8.27
N SER A 292 -0.99 -25.91 -8.19
CA SER A 292 -0.34 -25.40 -9.40
C SER A 292 1.04 -26.02 -9.47
N THR A 293 1.13 -27.14 -10.20
CA THR A 293 2.41 -27.70 -10.66
C THR A 293 3.24 -26.58 -11.27
N ALA A 294 4.41 -26.28 -10.69
CA ALA A 294 5.48 -25.41 -11.20
C ALA A 294 5.17 -24.74 -12.56
N ALA A 295 4.23 -23.80 -12.56
CA ALA A 295 3.92 -23.04 -13.75
C ALA A 295 5.01 -21.99 -13.88
N ASP A 296 5.55 -21.83 -15.09
CA ASP A 296 6.42 -20.71 -15.39
C ASP A 296 5.76 -19.42 -14.86
N HIS A 297 6.54 -18.59 -14.15
CA HIS A 297 6.11 -17.36 -13.49
C HIS A 297 5.23 -17.49 -12.23
N ALA A 298 5.08 -18.67 -11.62
CA ALA A 298 4.27 -18.82 -10.40
C ALA A 298 4.72 -17.88 -9.27
N THR A 299 6.02 -17.87 -8.99
CA THR A 299 6.64 -17.08 -7.91
C THR A 299 7.49 -15.93 -8.44
N ASP A 300 7.12 -15.36 -9.58
CA ASP A 300 7.75 -14.14 -10.06
C ASP A 300 7.43 -12.97 -9.12
N GLY A 301 8.37 -12.04 -9.00
CA GLY A 301 8.22 -10.84 -8.21
C GLY A 301 9.13 -9.75 -8.72
N TYR A 302 8.86 -8.51 -8.29
CA TYR A 302 9.67 -7.35 -8.61
C TYR A 302 10.32 -6.79 -7.35
N ALA A 303 11.61 -6.42 -7.45
CA ALA A 303 12.42 -5.86 -6.36
C ALA A 303 11.96 -4.46 -5.93
N TYR A 304 10.75 -4.34 -5.37
CA TYR A 304 10.10 -3.08 -5.04
C TYR A 304 10.89 -2.26 -4.02
N SER A 305 11.18 -2.82 -2.84
CA SER A 305 11.93 -2.10 -1.81
C SER A 305 13.35 -1.74 -2.27
N ALA A 306 14.04 -2.65 -2.96
CA ALA A 306 15.37 -2.38 -3.51
C ALA A 306 15.35 -1.25 -4.54
N THR A 307 14.27 -1.14 -5.34
CA THR A 307 14.08 -0.04 -6.31
C THR A 307 13.92 1.30 -5.61
N LEU A 308 13.11 1.39 -4.55
CA LEU A 308 12.94 2.63 -3.78
C LEU A 308 14.22 3.02 -3.03
N ILE A 309 14.95 2.04 -2.48
CA ILE A 309 16.26 2.28 -1.84
C ILE A 309 17.26 2.80 -2.87
N ALA A 310 17.35 2.15 -4.04
CA ALA A 310 18.23 2.57 -5.12
C ALA A 310 17.92 4.00 -5.59
N ALA A 311 16.65 4.37 -5.71
CA ALA A 311 16.24 5.73 -6.07
C ALA A 311 16.72 6.76 -5.03
N ASN A 312 16.56 6.44 -3.74
CA ASN A 312 17.05 7.28 -2.65
C ASN A 312 18.58 7.44 -2.65
N ILE A 313 19.32 6.35 -2.89
CA ILE A 313 20.79 6.37 -3.01
C ILE A 313 21.20 7.28 -4.18
N ARG A 314 20.59 7.11 -5.35
CA ARG A 314 20.85 7.97 -6.54
C ARG A 314 20.62 9.43 -6.23
N ARG A 315 19.47 9.76 -5.63
CA ARG A 315 19.14 11.13 -5.23
C ARG A 315 20.16 11.71 -4.26
N LEU A 316 20.52 10.96 -3.23
CA LEU A 316 21.50 11.39 -2.23
C LEU A 316 22.88 11.62 -2.88
N CYS A 317 23.34 10.68 -3.69
CA CYS A 317 24.63 10.72 -4.35
C CYS A 317 24.75 11.86 -5.37
N ARG A 318 23.68 12.17 -6.08
CA ARG A 318 23.61 13.33 -6.99
C ARG A 318 23.76 14.65 -6.25
N VAL A 319 23.15 14.78 -5.07
CA VAL A 319 23.14 16.04 -4.31
C VAL A 319 24.40 16.21 -3.45
N LYS A 320 24.90 15.14 -2.85
CA LYS A 320 25.93 15.21 -1.81
C LYS A 320 27.31 14.71 -2.24
N GLN A 321 27.43 14.00 -3.37
CA GLN A 321 28.69 13.44 -3.88
C GLN A 321 29.50 12.72 -2.78
N LEU A 322 28.81 11.88 -2.00
CA LEU A 322 29.42 11.22 -0.84
C LEU A 322 30.44 10.15 -1.28
N GLN A 323 31.46 9.94 -0.46
CA GLN A 323 32.34 8.78 -0.58
C GLN A 323 31.51 7.48 -0.42
N GLY A 324 31.76 6.49 -1.27
CA GLY A 324 31.03 5.21 -1.28
C GLY A 324 29.74 5.20 -2.10
N CYS A 325 29.43 6.29 -2.82
CA CYS A 325 28.28 6.32 -3.73
C CYS A 325 28.33 5.27 -4.84
N GLU A 326 29.52 4.94 -5.33
CA GLU A 326 29.72 3.87 -6.31
C GLU A 326 29.38 2.49 -5.70
N ASP A 327 29.92 2.18 -4.52
CA ASP A 327 29.66 0.93 -3.81
C ASP A 327 28.18 0.76 -3.44
N LEU A 328 27.56 1.82 -2.91
CA LEU A 328 26.13 1.83 -2.58
C LEU A 328 25.26 1.67 -3.84
N GLY A 329 25.64 2.35 -4.93
CA GLY A 329 24.97 2.24 -6.22
C GLY A 329 25.06 0.82 -6.78
N ALA A 330 26.24 0.20 -6.73
CA ALA A 330 26.48 -1.17 -7.17
C ALA A 330 25.70 -2.19 -6.33
N ALA A 331 25.72 -2.05 -5.00
CA ALA A 331 24.95 -2.90 -4.10
C ALA A 331 23.44 -2.81 -4.37
N ALA A 332 22.92 -1.60 -4.58
CA ALA A 332 21.51 -1.39 -4.89
C ALA A 332 21.13 -1.96 -6.26
N ALA A 333 22.01 -1.83 -7.26
CA ALA A 333 21.82 -2.44 -8.58
C ALA A 333 21.81 -3.97 -8.50
N ALA A 334 22.73 -4.57 -7.75
CA ALA A 334 22.77 -6.02 -7.51
C ALA A 334 21.50 -6.53 -6.83
N ALA A 335 21.00 -5.81 -5.81
CA ALA A 335 19.76 -6.18 -5.14
C ALA A 335 18.54 -6.13 -6.08
N ARG A 336 18.46 -5.13 -6.97
CA ARG A 336 17.40 -5.04 -7.99
C ARG A 336 17.50 -6.15 -9.04
N ALA A 337 18.71 -6.54 -9.41
CA ALA A 337 18.95 -7.56 -10.44
C ALA A 337 18.48 -8.97 -10.04
N LEU A 338 18.25 -9.23 -8.75
CA LEU A 338 17.68 -10.50 -8.27
C LEU A 338 16.23 -10.71 -8.71
N HIS A 339 15.46 -9.62 -8.81
CA HIS A 339 14.05 -9.63 -9.19
C HIS A 339 13.76 -8.46 -10.14
N PRO A 340 14.27 -8.53 -11.39
CA PRO A 340 14.05 -7.49 -12.39
C PRO A 340 12.58 -7.46 -12.81
N VAL A 341 12.22 -6.50 -13.67
CA VAL A 341 10.92 -6.52 -14.34
C VAL A 341 10.79 -7.83 -15.12
N SER A 342 9.75 -8.61 -14.81
CA SER A 342 9.43 -9.87 -15.48
C SER A 342 8.03 -9.77 -16.08
N LEU A 343 7.97 -9.83 -17.41
CA LEU A 343 6.74 -9.71 -18.19
C LEU A 343 6.58 -10.93 -19.10
N TRP A 344 5.35 -11.39 -19.26
CA TRP A 344 4.99 -12.52 -20.13
C TRP A 344 3.55 -12.38 -20.60
N ASP A 345 3.25 -12.99 -21.74
CA ASP A 345 1.90 -12.94 -22.30
C ASP A 345 1.07 -14.13 -21.82
N ASP A 346 0.00 -13.83 -21.09
CA ASP A 346 -1.10 -14.72 -20.78
C ASP A 346 -2.41 -13.93 -20.96
N ALA A 347 -2.79 -13.72 -22.22
CA ALA A 347 -3.99 -12.97 -22.58
C ALA A 347 -5.26 -13.53 -21.94
N LYS A 348 -5.32 -14.85 -21.66
CA LYS A 348 -6.47 -15.48 -21.00
C LYS A 348 -6.64 -14.96 -19.58
N ARG A 349 -5.54 -14.72 -18.87
CA ARG A 349 -5.51 -14.15 -17.51
C ARG A 349 -5.14 -12.66 -17.49
N GLY A 350 -5.32 -11.99 -18.62
CA GLY A 350 -5.06 -10.55 -18.74
C GLY A 350 -3.64 -10.15 -18.38
N ARG A 351 -2.62 -10.94 -18.72
CA ARG A 351 -1.22 -10.50 -18.65
C ARG A 351 -0.70 -10.27 -20.05
N LEU A 352 -0.22 -9.06 -20.30
CA LEU A 352 0.24 -8.60 -21.60
C LEU A 352 1.51 -7.81 -21.38
N SER A 353 2.60 -8.19 -22.04
CA SER A 353 3.93 -7.60 -21.86
C SER A 353 4.05 -6.16 -22.37
N ASP A 354 3.22 -5.79 -23.35
CA ASP A 354 3.22 -4.47 -23.99
C ASP A 354 2.18 -3.49 -23.40
N TRP A 355 1.23 -3.98 -22.59
CA TRP A 355 0.14 -3.18 -22.02
C TRP A 355 0.33 -2.90 -20.51
N PRO A 356 -0.15 -1.76 -19.97
CA PRO A 356 -0.55 -0.58 -20.73
C PRO A 356 0.67 0.13 -21.33
N PRO A 357 0.50 0.93 -22.40
CA PRO A 357 1.55 1.82 -22.86
C PRO A 357 1.81 2.91 -21.82
N LEU A 358 3.06 3.01 -21.35
CA LEU A 358 3.47 4.02 -20.37
C LEU A 358 4.11 5.27 -21.01
N ASP A 359 4.40 5.22 -22.31
CA ASP A 359 5.02 6.30 -23.10
C ASP A 359 4.04 7.39 -23.54
N GLY A 360 2.76 7.28 -23.16
CA GLY A 360 1.73 8.24 -23.53
C GLY A 360 1.01 7.95 -24.85
N SER A 361 1.33 6.84 -25.54
CA SER A 361 0.59 6.39 -26.73
C SER A 361 -0.83 5.85 -26.41
N PHE A 362 -1.14 5.63 -25.12
CA PHE A 362 -2.45 5.18 -24.67
C PHE A 362 -3.49 6.31 -24.70
N ARG A 363 -4.53 6.14 -25.52
CA ARG A 363 -5.77 6.91 -25.38
C ARG A 363 -6.57 6.28 -24.24
N GLU A 364 -6.76 7.01 -23.15
CA GLU A 364 -7.64 6.53 -22.07
C GLU A 364 -9.01 6.15 -22.65
N ALA A 365 -9.55 5.02 -22.22
CA ALA A 365 -10.95 4.72 -22.45
C ALA A 365 -11.80 5.84 -21.81
N PRO A 366 -12.96 6.20 -22.38
CA PRO A 366 -13.80 7.29 -21.87
C PRO A 366 -14.03 7.16 -20.36
N ALA A 367 -13.89 8.27 -19.64
CA ALA A 367 -13.91 8.35 -18.18
C ALA A 367 -15.23 7.87 -17.51
N GLU A 368 -16.24 7.49 -18.29
CA GLU A 368 -17.55 7.03 -17.81
C GLU A 368 -17.52 5.68 -17.05
N VAL A 369 -16.41 4.94 -17.08
CA VAL A 369 -16.30 3.64 -16.37
C VAL A 369 -15.59 3.74 -15.00
N MET A 370 -14.98 4.88 -14.65
CA MET A 370 -14.14 5.00 -13.44
C MET A 370 -14.77 5.77 -12.28
N ALA A 371 -16.06 6.12 -12.37
CA ALA A 371 -16.71 7.02 -11.40
C ALA A 371 -17.27 6.34 -10.12
N THR A 372 -17.10 5.02 -9.96
CA THR A 372 -17.64 4.29 -8.79
C THR A 372 -16.51 3.58 -8.03
N LEU A 373 -15.58 4.38 -7.53
CA LEU A 373 -14.67 4.01 -6.43
C LEU A 373 -14.80 5.11 -5.37
N ARG A 374 -16.00 5.25 -4.81
CA ARG A 374 -16.23 6.04 -3.60
C ARG A 374 -16.54 5.08 -2.46
N PHE A 375 -15.50 4.79 -1.70
CA PHE A 375 -15.51 4.29 -0.32
C PHE A 375 -16.40 3.07 -0.03
N ILE A 376 -15.74 1.91 0.11
CA ILE A 376 -16.02 1.03 1.26
C ILE A 376 -15.10 1.47 2.40
#